data_AF-A0A380FMW2-F1
#
_entry.id   AF-A0A380FMW2-F1
#
_cell.length_a   1.000
_cell.length_b   1.000
_cell.length_c   1.000
_cell.angle_alpha   90.00
_cell.angle_beta   90.00
_cell.angle_gamma   90.00
#
_symmetry.space_group_name_H-M   'P 1'
#
loop_
_entity.id
_entity.type
_entity.pdbx_description
1 polymer ?
#
loop_
_entity_poly.entity_id
_entity_poly.type
_entity_poly.pdbx_seq_one_letter_code
_entity_poly.pdbx_strand_id
1 'polypeptide(L)'
;MGSLDIHGDTGQIPLKEAGLIDEFNKLARFEGEDTKIVDATGKVYYEDDADGQGDRPEIDRGVLCDLIRSHIDPSAIKYGYQFESLKQFADSKCEVTFF
;
A
#
# COMPACT_ATOMS: atom_id res chain seq x y z
N MET A 1 9.33 9.61 -3.65
CA MET A 1 8.47 8.42 -3.48
C MET A 1 7.80 8.59 -2.13
N GLY A 2 6.48 8.70 -2.08
CA GLY A 2 5.75 8.97 -0.84
C GLY A 2 5.53 7.72 0.01
N SER A 3 5.18 7.93 1.28
CA SER A 3 4.65 6.89 2.17
C SER A 3 3.14 6.69 1.95
N LEU A 4 2.62 5.60 2.51
CA LEU A 4 1.22 5.22 2.53
C LEU A 4 0.85 4.81 3.95
N ASP A 5 -0.26 5.34 4.45
CA ASP A 5 -0.92 4.83 5.66
C ASP A 5 -1.78 3.63 5.29
N ILE A 6 -1.57 2.50 5.97
CA ILE A 6 -2.32 1.27 5.70
C ILE A 6 -3.26 0.97 6.85
N HIS A 7 -4.53 1.34 6.68
CA HIS A 7 -5.55 1.16 7.71
C HIS A 7 -5.89 -0.31 7.96
N GLY A 8 -6.06 -0.70 9.23
CA GLY A 8 -6.40 -2.08 9.60
C GLY A 8 -7.77 -2.56 9.15
N ASP A 9 -8.75 -1.66 9.04
CA ASP A 9 -10.12 -1.95 8.61
C ASP A 9 -10.28 -2.15 7.09
N THR A 10 -9.24 -1.83 6.31
CA THR A 10 -9.28 -1.85 4.84
C THR A 10 -7.94 -2.31 4.26
N GLY A 11 -6.91 -1.46 4.30
CA GLY A 11 -5.62 -1.71 3.66
C GLY A 11 -4.86 -2.95 4.16
N GLN A 12 -4.97 -3.28 5.46
CA GLN A 12 -4.29 -4.46 6.01
C GLN A 12 -5.05 -5.77 5.75
N ILE A 13 -6.35 -5.72 5.40
CA ILE A 13 -7.16 -6.95 5.18
C ILE A 13 -6.59 -7.78 4.01
N PRO A 14 -6.34 -7.21 2.81
CA PRO A 14 -5.72 -7.96 1.72
C PRO A 14 -4.32 -8.50 2.06
N LEU A 15 -3.55 -7.78 2.89
CA LEU A 15 -2.24 -8.26 3.34
C LEU A 15 -2.36 -9.47 4.27
N LYS A 16 -3.38 -9.50 5.14
CA LYS A 16 -3.70 -10.67 5.97
C LYS A 16 -4.15 -11.85 5.12
N GLU A 17 -5.05 -11.62 4.15
CA GLU A 17 -5.53 -12.66 3.24
C GLU A 17 -4.43 -13.23 2.34
N ALA A 18 -3.47 -12.40 1.93
CA ALA A 18 -2.31 -12.81 1.16
C ALA A 18 -1.18 -13.43 2.02
N GLY A 19 -1.34 -13.49 3.35
CA GLY A 19 -0.31 -14.01 4.27
C GLY A 19 0.91 -13.11 4.44
N LEU A 20 0.82 -11.83 4.08
CA LEU A 20 1.92 -10.86 4.05
C LEU A 20 2.01 -9.98 5.31
N ILE A 21 1.03 -10.08 6.21
CA ILE A 21 0.90 -9.13 7.33
C ILE A 21 2.12 -9.09 8.24
N ASP A 22 2.78 -10.22 8.47
CA ASP A 22 3.95 -10.29 9.35
C ASP A 22 5.19 -9.64 8.72
N GLU A 23 5.36 -9.76 7.40
CA GLU A 23 6.45 -9.07 6.68
C GLU A 23 6.17 -7.58 6.55
N PHE A 24 4.91 -7.23 6.30
CA PHE A 24 4.46 -5.85 6.32
C PHE A 24 4.77 -5.18 7.68
N ASN A 25 4.40 -5.81 8.80
CA ASN A 25 4.64 -5.25 10.14
C ASN A 25 6.13 -5.04 10.46
N LYS A 26 7.04 -5.78 9.82
CA LYS A 26 8.49 -5.57 9.98
C LYS A 26 9.02 -4.36 9.20
N LEU A 27 8.32 -3.96 8.15
CA LEU A 27 8.71 -2.90 7.22
C LEU A 27 7.97 -1.59 7.50
N ALA A 28 6.78 -1.67 8.07
CA ALA A 28 5.94 -0.53 8.38
C ALA A 28 6.41 0.20 9.64
N ARG A 29 6.13 1.49 9.69
CA ARG A 29 6.46 2.40 10.79
C ARG A 29 5.18 2.69 11.57
N PHE A 30 5.12 2.17 12.79
CA PHE A 30 4.00 2.38 13.71
C PHE A 30 4.16 3.66 14.54
N GLU A 31 5.38 4.21 14.61
CA GLU A 31 5.75 5.43 15.35
C GLU A 31 5.32 6.73 14.61
N GLY A 32 4.24 6.68 13.83
CA GLY A 32 3.83 7.77 12.92
C GLY A 32 2.48 8.41 13.23
N GLU A 33 1.75 7.95 14.25
CA GLU A 33 0.43 8.52 14.58
C GLU A 33 0.50 9.76 15.50
N ASP A 34 1.70 10.16 15.94
CA ASP A 34 1.90 11.38 16.73
C ASP A 34 1.52 12.62 15.91
N THR A 35 0.41 13.24 16.28
CA THR A 35 -0.10 14.41 15.55
C THR A 35 0.27 15.67 16.28
N LYS A 36 1.15 16.50 15.69
CA LYS A 36 1.50 17.82 16.22
C LYS A 36 1.03 18.94 15.30
N ILE A 37 0.25 19.86 15.83
CA ILE A 37 -0.10 21.12 15.16
C ILE A 37 0.86 22.18 15.68
N VAL A 38 1.70 22.72 14.80
CA VAL A 38 2.70 23.73 15.14
C VAL A 38 2.53 25.01 14.31
N ASP A 39 2.84 26.17 14.87
CA ASP A 39 3.03 27.38 14.05
C ASP A 39 4.44 27.44 13.44
N ALA A 40 4.66 28.44 12.58
CA ALA A 40 5.93 28.67 11.91
C ALA A 40 7.10 28.99 12.85
N THR A 41 6.83 29.33 14.12
CA THR A 41 7.87 29.53 15.15
C THR A 41 8.19 28.24 15.92
N GLY A 42 7.50 27.14 15.60
CA GLY A 42 7.64 25.84 16.25
C GLY A 42 6.82 25.71 17.54
N LYS A 43 5.92 26.66 17.84
CA LYS A 43 5.04 26.54 19.01
C LYS A 43 3.97 25.48 18.72
N VAL A 44 3.89 24.50 19.60
CA VAL A 44 2.88 23.43 19.56
C VAL A 44 1.55 23.95 20.10
N TYR A 45 0.48 23.77 19.32
CA TYR A 45 -0.91 24.09 19.68
C TYR A 45 -1.70 22.84 20.05
N TYR A 46 -1.28 21.68 19.55
CA TYR A 46 -1.90 20.39 19.79
C TYR A 46 -0.84 19.32 19.63
N GLU A 47 -0.87 18.35 20.53
CA GLU A 47 -0.01 17.17 20.55
C GLU A 47 -0.88 16.00 21.00
N ASP A 48 -0.92 14.96 20.18
CA ASP A 48 -1.56 13.70 20.48
C ASP A 48 -0.49 12.63 20.31
N ASP A 49 -0.01 12.10 21.42
CA ASP A 49 0.97 11.02 21.44
C ASP A 49 0.18 9.72 21.31
N ALA A 50 0.24 9.11 20.14
CA ALA A 50 -0.34 7.79 19.95
C ALA A 50 0.63 6.78 20.57
N ASP A 51 0.17 5.99 21.54
CA ASP A 51 0.99 5.05 22.34
C ASP A 51 1.61 3.86 21.53
N GLY A 52 1.97 4.06 20.25
CA GLY A 52 2.53 3.05 19.36
C GLY A 52 1.54 1.92 18.98
N GLN A 53 0.27 2.05 19.36
CA GLN A 53 -0.81 1.09 19.09
C GLN A 53 -1.69 1.52 17.90
N GLY A 54 -1.16 2.38 17.04
CA GLY A 54 -1.84 2.84 15.85
C GLY A 54 -2.20 1.71 14.88
N ASP A 55 -3.42 1.75 14.35
CA ASP A 55 -3.91 0.78 13.35
C ASP A 55 -3.67 1.26 11.91
N ARG A 56 -2.89 2.33 11.74
CA ARG A 56 -2.58 2.93 10.43
C ARG A 56 -1.08 3.14 10.23
N PRO A 57 -0.26 2.08 10.32
CA PRO A 57 1.18 2.24 10.14
C PRO A 57 1.54 2.74 8.73
N GLU A 58 2.60 3.53 8.68
CA GLU A 58 3.15 4.09 7.44
C GLU A 58 4.13 3.12 6.78
N ILE A 59 4.09 3.00 5.44
CA ILE A 59 5.10 2.28 4.67
C ILE A 59 5.46 3.03 3.40
N ASP A 60 6.73 2.94 2.96
CA ASP A 60 7.13 3.51 1.68
C ASP A 60 6.48 2.74 0.53
N ARG A 61 5.87 3.46 -0.42
CA ARG A 61 5.14 2.85 -1.54
C ARG A 61 5.99 1.82 -2.31
N GLY A 62 7.26 2.13 -2.55
CA GLY A 62 8.18 1.22 -3.25
C GLY A 62 8.41 -0.08 -2.48
N VAL A 63 8.59 0.02 -1.16
CA VAL A 63 8.79 -1.14 -0.28
C VAL A 63 7.54 -2.02 -0.25
N LEU A 64 6.34 -1.43 -0.16
CA LEU A 64 5.10 -2.18 -0.23
C LEU A 64 4.93 -2.88 -1.58
N CYS A 65 5.23 -2.19 -2.69
CA CYS A 65 5.18 -2.80 -4.03
C CYS A 65 6.17 -3.96 -4.18
N ASP A 66 7.38 -3.81 -3.63
CA ASP A 66 8.40 -4.86 -3.69
C ASP A 66 7.99 -6.09 -2.83
N LEU A 67 7.42 -5.87 -1.65
CA LEU A 67 6.85 -6.93 -0.80
C LEU A 67 5.75 -7.72 -1.52
N ILE A 68 4.80 -7.02 -2.14
CA ILE A 68 3.72 -7.69 -2.87
C ILE A 68 4.29 -8.44 -4.08
N ARG A 69 5.19 -7.81 -4.83
CA ARG A 69 5.79 -8.39 -6.04
C ARG A 69 6.64 -9.63 -5.74
N SER A 70 7.33 -9.69 -4.60
CA SER A 70 8.14 -10.87 -4.23
C SER A 70 7.32 -12.13 -4.01
N HIS A 71 6.00 -12.00 -3.80
CA HIS A 71 5.06 -13.09 -3.60
C HIS A 71 4.25 -13.46 -4.85
N ILE A 72 4.50 -12.79 -5.97
CA ILE A 72 3.89 -13.10 -7.26
C ILE A 72 4.91 -13.84 -8.11
N ASP A 73 4.48 -14.92 -8.79
CA ASP A 73 5.32 -15.59 -9.77
C ASP A 73 5.79 -14.56 -10.83
N PRO A 74 7.11 -14.38 -11.04
CA PRO A 74 7.61 -13.41 -12.01
C PRO A 74 7.05 -13.61 -13.42
N SER A 75 6.68 -14.83 -13.79
CA SER A 75 6.06 -15.15 -15.08
C SER A 75 4.61 -14.67 -15.21
N ALA A 76 3.93 -14.41 -14.09
CA ALA A 76 2.57 -13.88 -14.06
C ALA A 76 2.53 -12.37 -14.37
N ILE A 77 3.64 -11.65 -14.22
CA ILE A 77 3.73 -10.22 -14.50
C ILE A 77 4.43 -10.00 -15.84
N LYS A 78 3.69 -9.47 -16.82
CA LYS A 78 4.23 -9.12 -18.14
C LYS A 78 4.37 -7.61 -18.25
N TYR A 79 5.60 -7.13 -18.32
CA TYR A 79 5.92 -5.71 -18.53
C TYR A 79 5.93 -5.35 -20.01
N GLY A 80 5.86 -4.05 -20.31
CA GLY A 80 5.89 -3.53 -21.69
C GLY A 80 4.54 -3.59 -22.43
N TYR A 81 3.47 -3.98 -21.74
CA TYR A 81 2.11 -4.05 -22.29
C TYR A 81 1.29 -2.84 -21.82
N GLN A 82 1.28 -1.76 -22.60
CA GLN A 82 0.42 -0.61 -22.33
C GLN A 82 -0.98 -0.88 -22.90
N PHE A 83 -2.01 -0.85 -22.07
CA PHE A 83 -3.39 -1.11 -22.48
C PHE A 83 -3.84 -0.17 -23.61
N GLU A 84 -4.41 -0.74 -24.67
CA GLU A 84 -5.01 0.00 -25.79
C GLU A 84 -6.53 -0.21 -25.83
N SER A 85 -7.00 -1.46 -25.88
CA SER A 85 -8.43 -1.76 -25.99
C SER A 85 -8.81 -3.11 -25.42
N LEU A 86 -10.10 -3.28 -25.12
CA LEU A 86 -10.70 -4.53 -24.68
C LEU A 86 -11.97 -4.81 -25.49
N LYS A 87 -12.07 -6.03 -26.02
CA LYS A 87 -13.25 -6.52 -26.72
C LYS A 87 -13.78 -7.76 -26.02
N GLN A 88 -15.02 -7.70 -25.54
CA GLN A 88 -15.68 -8.82 -24.88
C GLN A 88 -16.50 -9.64 -25.88
N PHE A 89 -16.44 -10.96 -25.76
CA PHE A 89 -17.19 -11.91 -26.57
C PHE A 89 -18.31 -12.58 -25.76
N ALA A 90 -19.27 -13.17 -26.47
CA ALA A 90 -20.46 -13.78 -25.86
C ALA A 90 -20.16 -15.00 -24.98
N ASP A 91 -19.00 -15.63 -25.13
CA ASP A 91 -18.55 -16.82 -24.38
C ASP A 91 -17.70 -16.47 -23.15
N SER A 92 -17.86 -15.26 -22.60
CA SER A 92 -17.06 -14.73 -21.49
C SER A 92 -15.56 -14.60 -21.79
N LYS A 93 -15.13 -14.78 -23.04
CA LYS A 93 -13.77 -14.43 -23.44
C LYS A 93 -13.63 -12.93 -23.68
N CYS A 94 -12.41 -12.45 -23.51
CA CYS A 94 -12.03 -11.10 -23.84
C CYS A 94 -10.72 -11.11 -24.63
N GLU A 95 -10.66 -10.27 -25.65
CA GLU A 95 -9.43 -9.90 -26.35
C GLU A 95 -8.97 -8.57 -25.77
N VAL A 96 -7.69 -8.49 -25.40
CA VAL A 96 -7.04 -7.30 -24.88
C VAL A 96 -5.92 -6.95 -25.83
N THR A 97 -5.93 -5.72 -26.35
CA THR A 97 -4.90 -5.20 -27.23
C THR A 97 -4.03 -4.22 -26.45
N PHE A 98 -2.73 -4.23 -26.76
CA PHE A 98 -1.72 -3.38 -26.16
C PHE A 98 -0.92 -2.68 -27.25
N PHE A 99 -0.40 -1.48 -26.97
CA PHE A 99 0.50 -0.74 -27.88
C PHE A 99 1.82 -1.48 -28.14
#